data_AF-A0A531M5M9-F1
#
_entry.id   AF-A0A531M5M9-F1
#
_cell.length_a   1.000
_cell.length_b   1.000
_cell.length_c   1.000
_cell.angle_alpha   90.00
_cell.angle_beta   90.00
_cell.angle_gamma   90.00
#
_symmetry.space_group_name_H-M   'P 1'
#
loop_
_entity.id
_entity.type
_entity.pdbx_description
1 polymer ?
#
loop_
_entity_poly.entity_id
_entity_poly.type
_entity_poly.pdbx_seq_one_letter_code
_entity_poly.pdbx_strand_id
1 'polypeptide(L)'
;DQSVKDFAQKMINDHGAANAKLETIAGEQKLQVPTATDAKHKSDLDALQSAKDPVDKSYVQMQRDAHADAVKLFDGYAKDGDNAQLKTFAQQTLPTLKMHQDMIEKIASTMDARSSVTSSTTPAVTTTDPANPSAPVPGANSFTEDQAKSRIQDAGFSDVSGLNKDDQGIW
;
A
#
# COMPACT_ATOMS: atom_id res chain seq x y z
N ASP A 1 -0.20 -5.96 -10.80
CA ASP A 1 0.64 -6.34 -9.65
C ASP A 1 -0.15 -7.29 -8.73
N GLN A 2 0.48 -8.28 -8.07
CA GLN A 2 -0.27 -9.23 -7.21
C GLN A 2 -0.74 -8.62 -5.90
N SER A 3 0.09 -7.77 -5.27
CA SER A 3 -0.28 -7.10 -4.01
C SER A 3 -1.49 -6.16 -4.20
N VAL A 4 -1.58 -5.51 -5.36
CA VAL A 4 -2.74 -4.69 -5.75
C VAL A 4 -4.00 -5.55 -5.91
N LYS A 5 -3.89 -6.75 -6.50
CA LYS A 5 -5.02 -7.68 -6.64
C LYS A 5 -5.50 -8.22 -5.30
N ASP A 6 -4.58 -8.60 -4.42
CA ASP A 6 -4.91 -9.11 -3.09
C ASP A 6 -5.60 -8.02 -2.25
N PHE A 7 -5.11 -6.78 -2.34
CA PHE A 7 -5.76 -5.62 -1.74
C PHE A 7 -7.18 -5.43 -2.30
N ALA A 8 -7.34 -5.42 -3.62
CA ALA A 8 -8.65 -5.24 -4.26
C ALA A 8 -9.65 -6.33 -3.84
N GLN A 9 -9.21 -7.60 -3.76
CA GLN A 9 -10.06 -8.68 -3.28
C GLN A 9 -10.47 -8.49 -1.83
N LYS A 10 -9.56 -8.01 -0.98
CA LYS A 10 -9.89 -7.68 0.41
C LYS A 10 -10.91 -6.54 0.48
N MET A 11 -10.78 -5.50 -0.36
CA MET A 11 -11.74 -4.42 -0.44
C MET A 11 -13.14 -4.93 -0.79
N ILE A 12 -13.24 -5.79 -1.82
CA ILE A 12 -14.52 -6.38 -2.24
C ILE A 12 -15.20 -7.10 -1.07
N ASN A 13 -14.45 -7.92 -0.34
CA ASN A 13 -14.98 -8.70 0.77
C ASN A 13 -15.43 -7.81 1.94
N ASP A 14 -14.55 -6.91 2.38
CA ASP A 14 -14.80 -6.11 3.59
C ASP A 14 -15.84 -5.01 3.34
N HIS A 15 -15.78 -4.33 2.19
CA HIS A 15 -16.81 -3.35 1.82
C HIS A 15 -18.15 -4.01 1.50
N GLY A 16 -18.16 -5.22 0.91
CA GLY A 16 -19.40 -5.98 0.73
C GLY A 16 -20.08 -6.27 2.07
N ALA A 17 -19.32 -6.73 3.06
CA ALA A 17 -19.84 -6.95 4.41
C ALA A 17 -20.30 -5.65 5.11
N ALA A 18 -19.56 -4.56 4.94
CA ALA A 18 -19.94 -3.25 5.49
C ALA A 18 -21.23 -2.70 4.84
N ASN A 19 -21.36 -2.82 3.52
CA ASN A 19 -22.54 -2.38 2.78
C ASN A 19 -23.79 -3.15 3.19
N ALA A 20 -23.71 -4.48 3.33
CA ALA A 20 -24.85 -5.29 3.79
C ALA A 20 -25.34 -4.86 5.19
N LYS A 21 -24.42 -4.51 6.09
CA LYS A 21 -24.77 -3.95 7.42
C LYS A 21 -25.42 -2.58 7.29
N LEU A 22 -24.88 -1.70 6.44
CA LEU A 22 -25.42 -0.36 6.23
C LEU A 22 -26.81 -0.39 5.59
N GLU A 23 -27.05 -1.26 4.62
CA GLU A 23 -28.35 -1.48 4.00
C GLU A 23 -29.40 -1.93 5.02
N THR A 24 -29.02 -2.82 5.94
CA THR A 24 -29.88 -3.24 7.06
C THR A 24 -30.26 -2.05 7.93
N ILE A 25 -29.28 -1.27 8.37
CA ILE A 25 -29.50 -0.07 9.20
C ILE A 25 -30.38 0.95 8.45
N ALA A 26 -30.11 1.18 7.17
CA ALA A 26 -30.88 2.10 6.35
C ALA A 26 -32.35 1.64 6.19
N GLY A 27 -32.58 0.35 6.00
CA GLY A 27 -33.91 -0.24 5.93
C GLY A 27 -34.69 -0.10 7.24
N GLU A 28 -34.07 -0.48 8.37
CA GLU A 28 -34.66 -0.36 9.71
C GLU A 28 -35.04 1.08 10.06
N GLN A 29 -34.16 2.03 9.70
CA GLN A 29 -34.35 3.45 9.98
C GLN A 29 -35.09 4.20 8.87
N LYS A 30 -35.49 3.51 7.79
CA LYS A 30 -36.16 4.08 6.62
C LYS A 30 -35.40 5.26 6.00
N LEU A 31 -34.06 5.19 6.02
CA LEU A 31 -33.19 6.19 5.43
C LEU A 31 -33.26 6.13 3.91
N GLN A 32 -33.19 7.29 3.28
CA GLN A 32 -33.05 7.38 1.83
C GLN A 32 -31.57 7.20 1.47
N VAL A 33 -31.26 6.18 0.68
CA VAL A 33 -29.91 5.88 0.22
C VAL A 33 -29.79 6.28 -1.26
N PRO A 34 -28.77 7.08 -1.63
CA PRO A 34 -28.50 7.36 -3.03
C PRO A 34 -28.23 6.07 -3.81
N THR A 35 -28.90 5.89 -4.94
CA THR A 35 -28.71 4.72 -5.82
C THR A 35 -27.67 4.96 -6.92
N ALA A 36 -27.25 6.21 -7.09
CA ALA A 36 -26.25 6.61 -8.05
C ALA A 36 -24.92 6.90 -7.35
N THR A 37 -23.83 6.48 -7.98
CA THR A 37 -22.48 6.91 -7.62
C THR A 37 -22.36 8.42 -7.85
N ASP A 38 -21.72 9.15 -6.93
CA ASP A 38 -21.45 10.57 -7.14
C ASP A 38 -20.44 10.82 -8.28
N ALA A 39 -20.36 12.08 -8.68
CA ALA A 39 -19.57 12.52 -9.83
C ALA A 39 -18.07 12.19 -9.70
N LYS A 40 -17.50 12.29 -8.51
CA LYS A 40 -16.07 12.03 -8.30
C LYS A 40 -15.78 10.55 -8.52
N HIS A 41 -16.50 9.68 -7.82
CA HIS A 41 -16.30 8.24 -7.93
C HIS A 41 -16.67 7.71 -9.32
N LYS A 42 -17.66 8.32 -9.99
CA LYS A 42 -17.94 8.00 -11.39
C LYS A 42 -16.79 8.38 -12.32
N SER A 43 -16.19 9.55 -12.15
CA SER A 43 -15.02 9.97 -12.92
C SER A 43 -13.81 9.05 -12.67
N ASP A 44 -13.56 8.66 -11.43
CA ASP A 44 -12.47 7.75 -11.07
C ASP A 44 -12.66 6.37 -11.74
N LEU A 45 -13.90 5.85 -11.74
CA LEU A 45 -14.23 4.59 -12.42
C LEU A 45 -14.06 4.69 -13.94
N ASP A 46 -14.58 5.76 -14.56
CA ASP A 46 -14.50 5.96 -16.01
C ASP A 46 -13.02 6.09 -16.45
N ALA A 47 -12.17 6.74 -15.63
CA ALA A 47 -10.73 6.84 -15.87
C ALA A 47 -10.03 5.47 -15.82
N LEU A 48 -10.37 4.62 -14.84
CA LEU A 48 -9.81 3.27 -14.74
C LEU A 48 -10.26 2.36 -15.89
N GLN A 49 -11.51 2.48 -16.32
CA GLN A 49 -12.06 1.66 -17.42
C GLN A 49 -11.50 2.04 -18.80
N SER A 50 -11.22 3.32 -19.01
CA SER A 50 -10.72 3.84 -20.29
C SER A 50 -9.19 3.79 -20.43
N ALA A 51 -8.47 3.45 -19.36
CA ALA A 51 -7.02 3.38 -19.34
C ALA A 51 -6.49 2.34 -20.34
N LYS A 52 -5.51 2.75 -21.15
CA LYS A 52 -4.78 1.87 -22.08
C LYS A 52 -3.48 1.32 -21.48
N ASP A 53 -2.96 2.02 -20.47
CA ASP A 53 -1.77 1.66 -19.72
C ASP A 53 -2.13 0.86 -18.46
N PRO A 54 -1.16 0.19 -17.81
CA PRO A 54 -1.39 -0.49 -16.54
C PRO A 54 -2.00 0.43 -15.48
N VAL A 55 -3.16 0.04 -14.95
CA VAL A 55 -3.95 0.84 -14.01
C VAL A 55 -3.46 0.78 -12.57
N ASP A 56 -2.47 -0.07 -12.25
CA ASP A 56 -2.07 -0.34 -10.86
C ASP A 56 -1.70 0.95 -10.11
N LYS A 57 -0.93 1.86 -10.73
CA LYS A 57 -0.47 3.09 -10.06
C LYS A 57 -1.61 4.09 -9.84
N SER A 58 -2.47 4.29 -10.84
CA SER A 58 -3.62 5.18 -10.70
C SER A 58 -4.62 4.63 -9.69
N TYR A 59 -4.91 3.32 -9.75
CA TYR A 59 -5.75 2.64 -8.79
C TYR A 59 -5.22 2.80 -7.36
N VAL A 60 -3.93 2.55 -7.12
CA VAL A 60 -3.34 2.68 -5.79
C VAL A 60 -3.44 4.10 -5.26
N GLN A 61 -3.16 5.11 -6.08
CA GLN A 61 -3.30 6.50 -5.66
C GLN A 61 -4.76 6.88 -5.33
N MET A 62 -5.71 6.50 -6.19
CA MET A 62 -7.15 6.71 -5.94
C MET A 62 -7.60 6.06 -4.63
N GLN A 63 -7.12 4.85 -4.34
CA GLN A 63 -7.45 4.14 -3.10
C GLN A 63 -6.83 4.78 -1.86
N ARG A 64 -5.62 5.35 -1.94
CA ARG A 64 -5.03 6.11 -0.82
C ARG A 64 -5.88 7.32 -0.46
N ASP A 65 -6.24 8.12 -1.46
CA ASP A 65 -7.03 9.34 -1.27
C ASP A 65 -8.43 8.99 -0.71
N ALA A 66 -9.09 7.98 -1.30
CA ALA A 66 -10.40 7.52 -0.85
C ALA A 66 -10.38 6.99 0.60
N HIS A 67 -9.36 6.22 0.98
CA HIS A 67 -9.27 5.67 2.33
C HIS A 67 -8.91 6.73 3.37
N ALA A 68 -8.08 7.71 3.03
CA ALA A 68 -7.81 8.86 3.91
C ALA A 68 -9.11 9.64 4.22
N ASP A 69 -9.90 9.93 3.18
CA ASP A 69 -11.20 10.60 3.33
C ASP A 69 -12.20 9.74 4.12
N ALA A 70 -12.28 8.44 3.84
CA ALA A 70 -13.16 7.51 4.53
C ALA A 70 -12.81 7.37 6.02
N VAL A 71 -11.52 7.23 6.37
CA VAL A 71 -11.08 7.16 7.76
C VAL A 71 -11.43 8.44 8.49
N LYS A 72 -11.21 9.61 7.88
CA LYS A 72 -11.60 10.90 8.47
C LYS A 72 -13.11 11.00 8.70
N LEU A 73 -13.91 10.61 7.72
CA LEU A 73 -15.37 10.62 7.82
C LEU A 73 -15.87 9.70 8.93
N PHE A 74 -15.42 8.46 8.95
CA PHE A 74 -15.85 7.46 9.93
C PHE A 74 -15.35 7.81 11.33
N ASP A 75 -14.13 8.32 11.46
CA ASP A 75 -13.56 8.75 12.74
C ASP A 75 -14.34 9.92 13.35
N GLY A 76 -14.74 10.91 12.53
CA GLY A 76 -15.60 12.01 12.96
C GLY A 76 -17.00 11.54 13.33
N TYR A 77 -17.65 10.76 12.47
CA TYR A 77 -19.02 10.28 12.74
C TYR A 77 -19.08 9.32 13.93
N ALA A 78 -18.04 8.51 14.13
CA ALA A 78 -17.89 7.65 15.31
C ALA A 78 -17.82 8.44 16.63
N LYS A 79 -17.26 9.66 16.62
CA LYS A 79 -17.16 10.54 17.79
C LYS A 79 -18.42 11.36 18.00
N ASP A 80 -18.87 12.03 16.95
CA ASP A 80 -19.80 13.16 17.04
C ASP A 80 -21.11 12.93 16.27
N GLY A 81 -21.30 11.73 15.69
CA GLY A 81 -22.52 11.38 14.96
C GLY A 81 -23.77 11.48 15.81
N ASP A 82 -24.85 11.93 15.17
CA ASP A 82 -26.18 12.19 15.73
C ASP A 82 -27.11 10.96 15.66
N ASN A 83 -26.89 10.08 14.68
CA ASN A 83 -27.61 8.81 14.56
C ASN A 83 -26.87 7.69 15.29
N ALA A 84 -27.48 7.15 16.36
CA ALA A 84 -26.82 6.17 17.23
C ALA A 84 -26.42 4.87 16.52
N GLN A 85 -27.25 4.33 15.61
CA GLN A 85 -26.93 3.11 14.87
C GLN A 85 -25.83 3.36 13.84
N LEU A 86 -25.87 4.49 13.12
CA LEU A 86 -24.80 4.85 12.18
C LEU A 86 -23.49 5.19 12.89
N LYS A 87 -23.55 5.79 14.08
CA LYS A 87 -22.38 6.02 14.94
C LYS A 87 -21.73 4.71 15.36
N THR A 88 -22.54 3.74 15.77
CA THR A 88 -22.06 2.39 16.12
C THR A 88 -21.46 1.69 14.90
N PHE A 89 -22.10 1.79 13.74
CA PHE A 89 -21.58 1.27 12.48
C PHE A 89 -20.23 1.89 12.12
N ALA A 90 -20.10 3.22 12.26
CA ALA A 90 -18.85 3.93 12.02
C ALA A 90 -17.73 3.44 12.96
N GLN A 91 -18.03 3.32 14.26
CA GLN A 91 -17.09 2.80 15.26
C GLN A 91 -16.61 1.38 14.95
N GLN A 92 -17.51 0.49 14.52
CA GLN A 92 -17.18 -0.91 14.21
C GLN A 92 -16.43 -1.08 12.90
N THR A 93 -16.61 -0.16 11.94
CA THR A 93 -16.00 -0.24 10.61
C THR A 93 -14.65 0.47 10.55
N LEU A 94 -14.45 1.49 11.39
CA LEU A 94 -13.23 2.32 11.42
C LEU A 94 -11.91 1.52 11.54
N PRO A 95 -11.79 0.46 12.37
CA PRO A 95 -10.56 -0.33 12.44
C PRO A 95 -10.21 -0.99 11.10
N THR A 96 -11.21 -1.47 10.38
CA THR A 96 -11.03 -2.08 9.05
C THR A 96 -10.57 -1.04 8.03
N LEU A 97 -11.17 0.16 8.03
CA LEU A 97 -10.75 1.25 7.13
C LEU A 97 -9.31 1.70 7.40
N LYS A 98 -8.89 1.78 8.67
CA LYS A 98 -7.50 2.10 9.03
C LYS A 98 -6.53 1.03 8.54
N MET A 99 -6.89 -0.25 8.70
CA MET A 99 -6.08 -1.35 8.18
C MET A 99 -5.99 -1.32 6.64
N HIS A 100 -7.08 -0.99 5.94
CA HIS A 100 -7.04 -0.78 4.49
C HIS A 100 -6.12 0.38 4.09
N GLN A 101 -6.21 1.51 4.80
CA GLN A 101 -5.32 2.67 4.60
C GLN A 101 -3.84 2.27 4.75
N ASP A 102 -3.50 1.55 5.81
CA ASP A 102 -2.12 1.09 6.05
C ASP A 102 -1.63 0.14 4.94
N MET A 103 -2.50 -0.76 4.47
CA MET A 103 -2.17 -1.68 3.38
C MET A 103 -1.87 -0.93 2.09
N ILE A 104 -2.69 0.05 1.72
CA ILE A 104 -2.52 0.78 0.46
C ILE A 104 -1.29 1.70 0.48
N GLU A 105 -0.98 2.32 1.63
CA GLU A 105 0.26 3.07 1.83
C GLU A 105 1.50 2.19 1.65
N LYS A 106 1.46 0.96 2.18
CA LYS A 106 2.54 -0.01 2.01
C LYS A 106 2.73 -0.42 0.54
N ILE A 107 1.63 -0.64 -0.17
CA ILE A 107 1.67 -0.98 -1.61
C ILE A 107 2.27 0.18 -2.40
N ALA A 108 1.82 1.41 -2.16
CA ALA A 108 2.35 2.60 -2.83
C ALA A 108 3.85 2.78 -2.59
N SER A 109 4.29 2.68 -1.33
CA SER A 109 5.71 2.75 -0.96
C SER A 109 6.55 1.70 -1.70
N THR A 110 6.02 0.47 -1.83
CA THR A 110 6.69 -0.62 -2.56
C THR A 110 6.77 -0.33 -4.06
N MET A 111 5.70 0.22 -4.65
CA MET A 111 5.66 0.60 -6.07
C MET A 111 6.62 1.74 -6.40
N ASP A 112 6.75 2.72 -5.51
CA ASP A 112 7.67 3.84 -5.66
C ASP A 112 9.13 3.37 -5.55
N ALA A 113 9.43 2.50 -4.59
CA ALA A 113 10.77 1.89 -4.47
C ALA A 113 11.13 1.08 -5.73
N ARG A 114 10.18 0.31 -6.28
CA ARG A 114 10.40 -0.47 -7.51
C ARG A 114 10.62 0.41 -8.74
N SER A 115 9.88 1.52 -8.82
CA SER A 115 10.02 2.52 -9.89
C SER A 115 11.38 3.22 -9.82
N SER A 116 11.84 3.54 -8.61
CA SER A 116 13.18 4.09 -8.37
C SER A 116 14.27 3.13 -8.83
N VAL A 117 14.17 1.83 -8.50
CA VAL A 117 15.11 0.79 -8.95
C VAL A 117 15.15 0.65 -10.47
N THR A 118 14.02 0.80 -11.18
CA THR A 118 14.00 0.73 -12.66
C THR A 118 14.46 2.01 -13.36
N SER A 119 14.37 3.18 -12.71
CA SER A 119 14.89 4.44 -13.25
C SER A 119 16.37 4.65 -12.94
N SER A 120 16.87 4.04 -11.88
CA SER A 120 18.30 3.82 -11.71
C SER A 120 18.69 2.52 -12.44
N THR A 121 18.88 2.60 -13.75
CA THR A 121 19.99 1.84 -14.34
C THR A 121 21.17 2.15 -13.43
N THR A 122 21.61 1.14 -12.67
CA THR A 122 22.86 1.17 -11.93
C THR A 122 23.86 1.94 -12.80
N PRO A 123 24.58 2.97 -12.32
CA PRO A 123 25.86 3.23 -12.94
C PRO A 123 26.64 1.95 -12.66
N ALA A 124 26.59 0.99 -13.58
CA ALA A 124 27.77 0.25 -13.91
C ALA A 124 28.77 1.35 -14.25
N VAL A 125 29.52 1.77 -13.24
CA VAL A 125 30.67 2.63 -13.38
C VAL A 125 31.64 1.80 -14.20
N THR A 126 31.59 1.93 -15.53
CA THR A 126 32.72 1.63 -16.39
C THR A 126 33.74 2.74 -16.18
N THR A 127 34.39 2.75 -15.01
CA THR A 127 35.68 3.42 -14.87
C THR A 127 36.70 2.55 -15.58
N THR A 128 37.11 2.99 -16.77
CA THR A 128 38.33 2.55 -17.43
C THR A 128 39.54 3.12 -16.68
N ASP A 129 39.72 2.73 -15.41
CA ASP A 129 40.90 3.06 -14.61
C ASP A 129 41.18 1.92 -13.61
N PRO A 130 42.41 1.37 -13.51
CA PRO A 130 42.72 0.19 -12.72
C PRO A 130 42.96 0.55 -11.25
N ALA A 131 41.94 1.06 -10.57
CA ALA A 131 41.98 1.29 -9.13
C ALA A 131 40.58 1.08 -8.53
N ASN A 132 40.34 -0.14 -8.08
CA ASN A 132 39.18 -0.52 -7.29
C ASN A 132 39.18 0.33 -6.00
N PRO A 133 38.14 1.15 -5.71
CA PRO A 133 38.10 1.87 -4.44
C PRO A 133 37.98 0.85 -3.31
N SER A 134 38.92 0.90 -2.37
CA SER A 134 38.97 0.02 -1.22
C SER A 134 37.86 0.40 -0.22
N ALA A 135 37.04 -0.59 0.12
CA ALA A 135 36.10 -0.66 1.25
C ALA A 135 34.79 0.17 1.18
N PRO A 136 33.67 -0.35 1.72
CA PRO A 136 32.45 0.41 1.95
C PRO A 136 32.67 1.52 3.00
N VAL A 137 32.01 2.66 2.83
CA VAL A 137 32.08 3.79 3.78
C VAL A 137 31.54 3.41 5.17
N PRO A 138 32.25 3.71 6.28
CA PRO A 138 31.78 3.42 7.63
C PRO A 138 30.56 4.27 8.01
N GLY A 139 29.44 3.62 8.31
CA GLY A 139 28.22 4.27 8.76
C GLY A 139 27.09 3.25 8.91
N ALA A 140 26.38 3.30 10.04
CA ALA A 140 25.45 2.28 10.54
C ALA A 140 24.18 2.05 9.70
N ASN A 141 24.31 1.67 8.43
CA ASN A 141 23.20 1.36 7.52
C ASN A 141 23.61 0.34 6.46
N SER A 142 23.98 -0.88 6.84
CA SER A 142 24.26 -1.91 5.85
C SER A 142 23.46 -3.16 6.16
N PHE A 143 22.22 -3.13 5.66
CA PHE A 143 21.32 -4.25 5.39
C PHE A 143 20.84 -5.08 6.61
N THR A 144 19.65 -5.69 6.53
CA THR A 144 19.28 -6.82 7.39
C THR A 144 19.98 -8.09 6.89
N GLU A 145 20.04 -9.14 7.71
CA GLU A 145 20.66 -10.42 7.32
C GLU A 145 20.07 -10.94 6.00
N ASP A 146 18.75 -10.87 5.89
CA ASP A 146 18.01 -11.29 4.71
C ASP A 146 18.38 -10.48 3.46
N GLN A 147 18.63 -9.19 3.62
CA GLN A 147 19.04 -8.32 2.51
C GLN A 147 20.47 -8.63 2.06
N ALA A 148 21.38 -8.93 3.00
CA ALA A 148 22.74 -9.36 2.67
C ALA A 148 22.73 -10.74 1.97
N LYS A 149 21.97 -11.69 2.53
CA LYS A 149 21.80 -13.02 1.96
C LYS A 149 21.23 -12.97 0.54
N SER A 150 20.17 -12.19 0.32
CA SER A 150 19.55 -12.03 -0.99
C SER A 150 20.56 -11.51 -2.03
N ARG A 151 21.39 -10.53 -1.67
CA ARG A 151 22.40 -9.97 -2.57
C ARG A 151 23.49 -10.97 -2.95
N ILE A 152 23.93 -11.78 -1.99
CA ILE A 152 24.95 -12.82 -2.23
C ILE A 152 24.35 -13.92 -3.12
N GLN A 153 23.09 -14.27 -2.91
CA GLN A 153 22.37 -15.21 -3.77
C GLN A 153 22.19 -14.68 -5.21
N ASP A 154 21.83 -13.40 -5.36
CA ASP A 154 21.70 -12.73 -6.66
C ASP A 154 23.03 -12.67 -7.43
N ALA A 155 24.17 -12.65 -6.72
CA ALA A 155 25.50 -12.72 -7.30
C ALA A 155 25.91 -14.15 -7.75
N GLY A 156 25.00 -15.13 -7.63
CA GLY A 156 25.17 -16.50 -8.14
C GLY A 156 25.72 -17.50 -7.11
N PHE A 157 25.86 -17.10 -5.85
CA PHE A 157 26.27 -18.01 -4.78
C PHE A 157 25.04 -18.77 -4.21
N SER A 158 25.18 -20.07 -4.02
CA SER A 158 24.16 -20.92 -3.39
C SER A 158 24.59 -21.27 -1.95
N ASP A 159 23.62 -21.65 -1.11
CA ASP A 159 23.85 -22.13 0.28
C ASP A 159 24.47 -21.12 1.27
N VAL A 160 24.18 -19.83 1.08
CA VAL A 160 24.64 -18.76 1.98
C VAL A 160 24.03 -18.94 3.38
N SER A 161 24.87 -19.24 4.36
CA SER A 161 24.54 -19.41 5.77
C SER A 161 25.69 -18.94 6.67
N GLY A 162 25.39 -18.59 7.93
CA GLY A 162 26.42 -18.17 8.89
C GLY A 162 27.01 -16.78 8.64
N LEU A 163 26.22 -15.86 8.07
CA LEU A 163 26.63 -14.47 7.89
C LEU A 163 26.79 -13.82 9.28
N ASN A 164 27.90 -13.12 9.49
CA ASN A 164 28.18 -12.39 10.71
C ASN A 164 28.61 -10.98 10.35
N LYS A 165 28.24 -10.01 11.18
CA LYS A 165 28.70 -8.64 11.00
C LYS A 165 30.14 -8.50 11.48
N ASP A 166 30.91 -7.65 10.82
CA ASP A 166 32.20 -7.20 11.30
C ASP A 166 32.06 -6.16 12.44
N ASP A 167 33.19 -5.73 13.01
CA ASP A 167 33.25 -4.74 14.10
C ASP A 167 32.74 -3.34 13.68
N GLN A 168 32.47 -3.14 12.38
CA GLN A 168 31.91 -1.91 11.82
C GLN A 168 30.41 -2.05 11.49
N GLY A 169 29.80 -3.20 11.74
CA GLY A 169 28.38 -3.48 11.56
C GLY A 169 27.99 -3.82 10.12
N ILE A 170 28.94 -4.26 9.29
CA ILE A 170 28.76 -4.63 7.88
C ILE A 170 28.64 -6.15 7.76
N TRP A 171 27.69 -6.65 6.95
CA TRP A 171 27.51 -8.08 6.63
C TRP A 171 28.58 -8.65 5.69
#